data_AF-A0A6G3UDZ9-F1
#
_entry.id   AF-A0A6G3UDZ9-F1
#
_cell.length_a   1.000
_cell.length_b   1.000
_cell.length_c   1.000
_cell.angle_alpha   90.00
_cell.angle_beta   90.00
_cell.angle_gamma   90.00
#
_symmetry.space_group_name_H-M   'P 1'
#
loop_
_entity.id
_entity.type
_entity.pdbx_description
1 polymer ?
#
loop_
_entity_poly.entity_id
_entity_poly.type
_entity_poly.pdbx_seq_one_letter_code
_entity_poly.pdbx_strand_id
1 'polypeptide(L)'
;MPNAKETGDGAMSHEAGHSAGPDGGPGTSRPGRRRLTCLAVVVAVLAAGVGGGVWLFQSHLSQPFGDDRACDGSDTKLPEAISAGGAPIPTGASDVHYYTRNGNAEVTFVSGEVEDYLHRAGVLPDDASPFDAEYGSKAEAADEIALPDGLCGSPLRGPVWVYGSTSAAGSGVGVMVERSPMDNDSFRLPARVVVTYRLP
;
A
#
# COMPACT_ATOMS: atom_id res chain seq x y z
N MET A 1 41.34 -47.46 32.87
CA MET A 1 40.61 -48.68 32.44
C MET A 1 40.18 -48.49 30.99
N PRO A 2 40.29 -49.51 30.14
CA PRO A 2 41.24 -49.46 29.02
C PRO A 2 40.69 -49.85 27.63
N ASN A 3 41.52 -49.58 26.61
CA ASN A 3 41.81 -50.35 25.37
C ASN A 3 40.71 -50.56 24.31
N ALA A 4 40.97 -50.67 22.99
CA ALA A 4 42.10 -50.54 22.05
C ALA A 4 41.43 -50.70 20.63
N LYS A 5 41.96 -50.39 19.44
CA LYS A 5 43.21 -50.79 18.74
C LYS A 5 43.11 -50.21 17.29
N GLU A 6 44.05 -49.39 16.78
CA GLU A 6 45.16 -49.72 15.82
C GLU A 6 44.69 -50.27 14.44
N THR A 7 45.21 -49.90 13.25
CA THR A 7 46.61 -49.79 12.75
C THR A 7 46.58 -49.20 11.31
N GLY A 8 47.50 -48.31 10.89
CA GLY A 8 48.62 -48.60 9.95
C GLY A 8 48.31 -48.09 8.50
N ASP A 9 49.21 -47.64 7.63
CA ASP A 9 50.68 -47.62 7.58
C ASP A 9 51.15 -46.72 6.40
N GLY A 10 52.45 -46.36 6.41
CA GLY A 10 53.34 -46.07 5.26
C GLY A 10 53.11 -44.82 4.38
N ALA A 11 54.03 -43.87 4.15
CA ALA A 11 55.46 -43.88 3.77
C ALA A 11 55.73 -43.58 2.26
N MET A 12 56.52 -42.53 2.03
CA MET A 12 57.51 -42.27 0.96
C MET A 12 57.11 -41.93 -0.50
N SER A 13 57.59 -40.75 -0.91
CA SER A 13 58.35 -40.35 -2.11
C SER A 13 58.18 -41.08 -3.46
N HIS A 14 58.00 -40.28 -4.53
CA HIS A 14 58.54 -40.49 -5.89
C HIS A 14 58.52 -39.10 -6.57
N GLU A 15 59.63 -38.40 -6.82
CA GLU A 15 60.68 -38.60 -7.83
C GLU A 15 60.20 -38.74 -9.29
N ALA A 16 60.85 -37.95 -10.14
CA ALA A 16 60.55 -37.71 -11.54
C ALA A 16 60.90 -38.90 -12.43
N GLY A 17 60.12 -39.09 -13.51
CA GLY A 17 60.40 -40.05 -14.57
C GLY A 17 60.00 -39.48 -15.93
N HIS A 18 61.02 -39.04 -16.67
CA HIS A 18 60.99 -38.72 -18.10
C HIS A 18 60.74 -39.98 -18.95
N SER A 19 60.06 -39.84 -20.10
CA SER A 19 60.27 -40.51 -21.41
C SER A 19 58.92 -40.66 -22.14
N ALA A 20 58.65 -39.92 -23.21
CA ALA A 20 58.88 -40.24 -24.64
C ALA A 20 57.48 -40.23 -25.30
N GLY A 21 57.17 -39.31 -26.20
CA GLY A 21 57.58 -39.33 -27.61
C GLY A 21 56.30 -39.41 -28.48
N PRO A 22 56.27 -38.78 -29.65
CA PRO A 22 55.07 -38.20 -30.28
C PRO A 22 54.35 -39.18 -31.19
N ASP A 23 53.05 -38.97 -31.46
CA ASP A 23 52.50 -39.21 -32.80
C ASP A 23 51.07 -38.68 -33.03
N GLY A 24 50.93 -37.90 -34.11
CA GLY A 24 49.88 -38.09 -35.12
C GLY A 24 48.46 -37.56 -34.86
N GLY A 25 48.08 -36.49 -35.58
CA GLY A 25 46.68 -36.36 -36.04
C GLY A 25 46.16 -34.93 -36.26
N PRO A 26 45.93 -34.49 -37.52
CA PRO A 26 45.40 -33.17 -37.85
C PRO A 26 43.87 -33.15 -37.71
N GLY A 27 43.30 -32.06 -37.17
CA GLY A 27 41.88 -32.01 -36.84
C GLY A 27 41.24 -30.62 -36.87
N THR A 28 41.31 -29.97 -38.03
CA THR A 28 40.32 -29.02 -38.59
C THR A 28 39.58 -28.04 -37.64
N SER A 29 39.88 -26.76 -37.83
CA SER A 29 39.05 -25.61 -37.43
C SER A 29 37.59 -25.76 -37.87
N ARG A 30 36.63 -25.73 -36.93
CA ARG A 30 35.19 -25.61 -37.24
C ARG A 30 34.68 -24.19 -36.89
N PRO A 31 34.18 -23.42 -37.88
CA PRO A 31 33.71 -22.04 -37.70
C PRO A 31 32.31 -21.91 -37.06
N GLY A 32 31.68 -23.03 -36.67
CA GLY A 32 30.29 -23.06 -36.19
C GLY A 32 30.10 -22.62 -34.73
N ARG A 33 31.15 -22.67 -33.89
CA ARG A 33 31.00 -22.45 -32.45
C ARG A 33 30.77 -20.99 -32.09
N ARG A 34 31.40 -20.05 -32.82
CA ARG A 34 31.28 -18.61 -32.55
C ARG A 34 29.89 -18.03 -32.87
N ARG A 35 29.25 -18.49 -33.96
CA ARG A 35 27.92 -17.98 -34.37
C ARG A 35 26.82 -18.34 -33.37
N LEU A 36 26.88 -19.55 -32.79
CA LEU A 36 25.95 -20.01 -31.76
C LEU A 36 26.07 -19.21 -30.46
N THR A 37 27.31 -18.85 -30.06
CA THR A 37 27.54 -17.98 -28.89
C THR A 37 27.02 -16.56 -29.08
N CYS A 38 27.21 -15.94 -30.25
CA CYS A 38 26.66 -14.59 -30.49
C CYS A 38 25.13 -14.59 -30.45
N LEU A 39 24.49 -15.62 -30.99
CA LEU A 39 23.04 -15.72 -31.02
C LEU A 39 22.46 -15.95 -29.61
N ALA A 40 23.12 -16.75 -28.79
CA ALA A 40 22.76 -16.94 -27.38
C ALA A 40 22.90 -15.65 -26.55
N VAL A 41 23.95 -14.86 -26.79
CA VAL A 41 24.14 -13.56 -26.12
C VAL A 41 23.07 -12.56 -26.55
N VAL A 42 22.73 -12.49 -27.83
CA VAL A 42 21.66 -11.60 -28.32
C VAL A 42 20.31 -11.99 -27.72
N VAL A 43 19.99 -13.28 -27.63
CA VAL A 43 18.76 -13.76 -26.98
C VAL A 43 18.74 -13.44 -25.48
N ALA A 44 19.87 -13.59 -24.78
CA ALA A 44 19.95 -13.25 -23.36
C ALA A 44 19.79 -11.74 -23.12
N VAL A 45 20.38 -10.90 -23.97
CA VAL A 45 20.24 -9.44 -23.88
C VAL A 45 18.82 -9.00 -24.22
N LEU A 46 18.17 -9.61 -25.21
CA LEU A 46 16.77 -9.35 -25.53
C LEU A 46 15.82 -9.82 -24.41
N ALA A 47 16.06 -10.99 -23.82
CA ALA A 47 15.27 -11.47 -22.68
C ALA A 47 15.43 -10.58 -21.44
N ALA A 48 16.65 -10.10 -21.16
CA ALA A 48 16.90 -9.15 -20.08
C ALA A 48 16.29 -7.77 -20.36
N GLY A 49 16.32 -7.29 -21.60
CA GLY A 49 15.74 -5.99 -21.99
C GLY A 49 14.21 -5.98 -21.94
N VAL A 50 13.55 -7.06 -22.37
CA VAL A 50 12.09 -7.18 -22.33
C VAL A 50 11.59 -7.52 -20.92
N GLY A 51 12.30 -8.37 -20.16
CA GLY A 51 11.95 -8.70 -18.77
C GLY A 51 12.21 -7.55 -17.79
N GLY A 52 13.27 -6.77 -18.00
CA GLY A 52 13.61 -5.62 -17.16
C GLY A 52 12.72 -4.40 -17.40
N GLY A 53 12.24 -4.19 -18.63
CA GLY A 53 11.31 -3.12 -18.95
C GLY A 53 9.96 -3.29 -18.26
N VAL A 54 9.38 -4.49 -18.27
CA VAL A 54 8.06 -4.78 -17.68
C VAL A 54 8.02 -4.52 -16.18
N TRP A 55 9.11 -4.76 -15.45
CA TRP A 55 9.19 -4.53 -14.01
C TRP A 55 9.15 -3.05 -13.62
N LEU A 56 9.71 -2.16 -14.46
CA LEU A 56 9.69 -0.70 -14.21
C LEU A 56 8.33 -0.05 -14.54
N PHE A 57 7.50 -0.70 -15.36
CA PHE A 57 6.14 -0.23 -15.66
C PHE A 57 5.09 -0.78 -14.69
N GLN A 58 5.36 -1.87 -13.98
CA GLN A 58 4.41 -2.43 -13.02
C GLN A 58 4.19 -1.56 -11.80
N SER A 59 5.18 -0.78 -11.35
CA SER A 59 5.09 0.09 -10.17
C SER A 59 4.30 1.39 -10.41
N HIS A 60 3.93 1.70 -11.65
CA HIS A 60 3.09 2.85 -12.00
C HIS A 60 1.72 2.45 -12.59
N LEU A 61 1.47 1.16 -12.78
CA LEU A 61 0.13 0.61 -13.07
C LEU A 61 -0.63 0.23 -11.77
N SER A 62 -0.04 0.47 -10.60
CA SER A 62 -0.36 -0.23 -9.35
C SER A 62 -1.45 0.41 -8.49
N GLN A 63 -2.03 1.52 -8.90
CA GLN A 63 -3.16 2.12 -8.18
C GLN A 63 -4.46 1.46 -8.64
N PRO A 64 -5.41 1.14 -7.74
CA PRO A 64 -6.68 0.54 -8.11
C PRO A 64 -7.35 1.38 -9.20
N PHE A 65 -7.59 0.76 -10.36
CA PHE A 65 -8.21 1.41 -11.52
C PHE A 65 -7.48 2.68 -12.03
N GLY A 66 -6.18 2.82 -11.73
CA GLY A 66 -5.39 4.02 -12.04
C GLY A 66 -5.87 5.29 -11.33
N ASP A 67 -6.55 5.17 -10.19
CA ASP A 67 -6.96 6.30 -9.33
C ASP A 67 -6.01 6.39 -8.13
N ASP A 68 -5.28 7.49 -8.01
CA ASP A 68 -4.26 7.69 -6.98
C ASP A 68 -4.80 7.87 -5.57
N ARG A 69 -6.11 8.13 -5.48
CA ARG A 69 -6.83 8.23 -4.22
C ARG A 69 -7.27 6.84 -3.73
N ALA A 70 -7.34 5.85 -4.61
CA ALA A 70 -7.80 4.52 -4.23
C ALA A 70 -6.72 3.76 -3.47
N CYS A 71 -7.08 3.23 -2.30
CA CYS A 71 -6.19 2.40 -1.49
C CYS A 71 -6.17 0.96 -2.00
N ASP A 72 -5.02 0.31 -1.82
CA ASP A 72 -4.80 -1.07 -2.25
C ASP A 72 -5.90 -2.01 -1.73
N GLY A 73 -6.41 -2.85 -2.63
CA GLY A 73 -7.49 -3.80 -2.31
C GLY A 73 -8.90 -3.21 -2.44
N SER A 74 -9.06 -1.96 -2.85
CA SER A 74 -10.37 -1.39 -3.22
C SER A 74 -11.01 -2.19 -4.35
N ASP A 75 -12.28 -2.59 -4.18
CA ASP A 75 -13.02 -3.41 -5.16
C ASP A 75 -13.82 -2.60 -6.18
N THR A 76 -14.06 -1.32 -5.89
CA THR A 76 -14.92 -0.43 -6.67
C THR A 76 -14.29 0.95 -6.81
N LYS A 77 -14.20 1.47 -8.04
CA LYS A 77 -13.72 2.84 -8.30
C LYS A 77 -14.80 3.86 -7.90
N LEU A 78 -14.43 4.86 -7.11
CA LEU A 78 -15.32 6.00 -6.84
C LEU A 78 -15.26 7.04 -7.98
N PRO A 79 -16.33 7.83 -8.19
CA PRO A 79 -16.29 8.95 -9.13
C PRO A 79 -15.17 9.95 -8.82
N GLU A 80 -14.84 10.80 -9.80
CA GLU A 80 -13.90 11.91 -9.59
C GLU A 80 -14.42 12.86 -8.49
N ALA A 81 -15.68 13.27 -8.59
CA ALA A 81 -16.38 13.98 -7.52
C ALA A 81 -16.97 12.97 -6.51
N ILE A 82 -16.25 12.71 -5.43
CA ILE A 82 -16.70 11.79 -4.37
C ILE A 82 -17.77 12.49 -3.52
N SER A 83 -18.97 11.91 -3.49
CA SER A 83 -20.03 12.27 -2.54
C SER A 83 -20.00 11.31 -1.35
N ALA A 84 -19.18 11.62 -0.36
CA ALA A 84 -19.05 10.81 0.84
C ALA A 84 -20.22 11.10 1.79
N GLY A 85 -21.01 10.06 2.10
CA GLY A 85 -22.12 10.19 3.04
C GLY A 85 -23.26 11.11 2.59
N GLY A 86 -23.39 11.37 1.28
CA GLY A 86 -24.48 12.19 0.72
C GLY A 86 -24.10 13.62 0.33
N ALA A 87 -22.90 14.10 0.68
CA ALA A 87 -22.38 15.39 0.27
C ALA A 87 -21.02 15.28 -0.45
N PRO A 88 -20.73 16.14 -1.43
CA PRO A 88 -19.39 16.23 -2.01
C PRO A 88 -18.35 16.58 -0.95
N ILE A 89 -17.17 15.97 -1.05
CA ILE A 89 -15.98 16.38 -0.27
C ILE A 89 -15.69 17.87 -0.57
N PRO A 90 -15.27 18.68 0.43
CA PRO A 90 -14.87 20.07 0.21
C PRO A 90 -13.85 20.23 -0.92
N THR A 91 -14.00 21.28 -1.74
CA THR A 91 -13.17 21.48 -2.95
C THR A 91 -11.70 21.74 -2.63
N GLY A 92 -11.40 22.30 -1.45
CA GLY A 92 -10.04 22.51 -0.95
C GLY A 92 -9.45 21.33 -0.16
N ALA A 93 -10.13 20.17 -0.14
CA ALA A 93 -9.65 19.02 0.60
C ALA A 93 -8.34 18.48 0.01
N SER A 94 -7.47 18.01 0.90
CA SER A 94 -6.18 17.41 0.57
C SER A 94 -6.05 16.02 1.21
N ASP A 95 -5.02 15.27 0.82
CA ASP A 95 -4.76 13.92 1.36
C ASP A 95 -6.00 13.01 1.29
N VAL A 96 -6.66 13.04 0.11
CA VAL A 96 -7.89 12.32 -0.15
C VAL A 96 -7.56 10.88 -0.52
N HIS A 97 -8.01 9.96 0.30
CA HIS A 97 -7.87 8.53 0.04
C HIS A 97 -9.19 7.81 0.29
N TYR A 98 -9.44 6.71 -0.43
CA TYR A 98 -10.61 5.89 -0.22
C TYR A 98 -10.30 4.41 -0.31
N TYR A 99 -11.07 3.63 0.44
CA TYR A 99 -11.09 2.19 0.39
C TYR A 99 -12.53 1.70 0.17
N THR A 100 -12.73 0.82 -0.80
CA THR A 100 -14.06 0.25 -1.10
C THR A 100 -14.03 -1.26 -0.93
N ARG A 101 -15.03 -1.78 -0.20
CA ARG A 101 -15.16 -3.22 0.02
C ARG A 101 -16.60 -3.62 0.31
N ASN A 102 -17.09 -4.65 -0.38
CA ASN A 102 -18.38 -5.29 -0.09
C ASN A 102 -19.56 -4.30 -0.04
N GLY A 103 -19.59 -3.33 -0.97
CA GLY A 103 -20.64 -2.31 -1.03
C GLY A 103 -20.54 -1.21 0.03
N ASN A 104 -19.42 -1.11 0.75
CA ASN A 104 -19.11 0.02 1.62
C ASN A 104 -17.93 0.82 1.05
N ALA A 105 -17.90 2.10 1.40
CA ALA A 105 -16.80 3.01 1.11
C ALA A 105 -16.36 3.71 2.40
N GLU A 106 -15.05 3.75 2.58
CA GLU A 106 -14.37 4.52 3.61
C GLU A 106 -13.52 5.57 2.91
N VAL A 107 -13.62 6.82 3.33
CA VAL A 107 -12.94 7.94 2.69
C VAL A 107 -12.28 8.78 3.77
N THR A 108 -10.97 9.04 3.64
CA THR A 108 -10.26 10.03 4.47
C THR A 108 -9.91 11.25 3.64
N PHE A 109 -9.96 12.43 4.26
CA PHE A 109 -9.47 13.68 3.68
C PHE A 109 -9.11 14.69 4.78
N VAL A 110 -8.35 15.72 4.42
CA VAL A 110 -7.99 16.84 5.30
C VAL A 110 -8.63 18.12 4.79
N SER A 111 -9.39 18.82 5.64
CA SER A 111 -10.10 20.05 5.27
C SER A 111 -10.21 21.05 6.43
N GLY A 112 -10.34 22.34 6.10
CA GLY A 112 -10.74 23.40 7.04
C GLY A 112 -12.26 23.65 7.06
N GLU A 113 -13.03 23.04 6.16
CA GLU A 113 -14.47 23.24 5.96
C GLU A 113 -15.29 22.06 6.52
N VAL A 114 -14.87 21.51 7.66
CA VAL A 114 -15.44 20.26 8.18
C VAL A 114 -16.86 20.45 8.72
N GLU A 115 -17.13 21.52 9.46
CA GLU A 115 -18.45 21.80 10.02
C GLU A 115 -19.51 21.93 8.93
N ASP A 116 -19.23 22.77 7.93
CA ASP A 116 -20.08 22.94 6.75
C ASP A 116 -20.26 21.63 5.95
N TYR A 117 -19.22 20.79 5.85
CA TYR A 117 -19.37 19.44 5.30
C TYR A 117 -20.34 18.56 6.12
N LEU A 118 -20.25 18.57 7.46
CA LEU A 118 -21.12 17.76 8.33
C LEU A 118 -22.59 18.15 8.17
N HIS A 119 -22.88 19.44 8.04
CA HIS A 119 -24.23 19.94 7.77
C HIS A 119 -24.75 19.48 6.42
N ARG A 120 -23.98 19.69 5.34
CA ARG A 120 -24.39 19.24 3.99
C ARG A 120 -24.55 17.74 3.88
N ALA A 121 -23.74 16.96 4.61
CA ALA A 121 -23.84 15.51 4.65
C ALA A 121 -25.06 15.02 5.45
N GLY A 122 -25.80 15.92 6.11
CA GLY A 122 -26.94 15.57 6.97
C GLY A 122 -26.53 14.82 8.23
N VAL A 123 -25.25 14.90 8.61
CA VAL A 123 -24.70 14.26 9.82
C VAL A 123 -24.93 15.15 11.04
N LEU A 124 -24.91 16.47 10.83
CA LEU A 124 -25.17 17.48 11.85
C LEU A 124 -26.30 18.42 11.39
N PRO A 125 -27.39 18.60 12.16
CA PRO A 125 -28.42 19.59 11.82
C PRO A 125 -27.86 21.01 11.74
N ASP A 126 -28.42 21.88 10.88
CA ASP A 126 -27.90 23.24 10.61
C ASP A 126 -27.79 24.15 11.85
N ASP A 127 -28.61 23.91 12.87
CA ASP A 127 -28.65 24.67 14.13
C ASP A 127 -27.97 23.96 15.31
N ALA A 128 -27.43 22.76 15.09
CA ALA A 128 -26.80 21.95 16.12
C ALA A 128 -25.35 22.37 16.36
N SER A 129 -24.95 22.33 17.64
CA SER A 129 -23.53 22.48 18.00
C SER A 129 -22.73 21.26 17.52
N PRO A 130 -21.54 21.45 16.89
CA PRO A 130 -20.75 20.34 16.38
C PRO A 130 -20.36 19.29 17.41
N PHE A 131 -20.24 19.65 18.69
CA PHE A 131 -19.83 18.74 19.76
C PHE A 131 -20.96 18.38 20.73
N ASP A 132 -22.21 18.51 20.29
CA ASP A 132 -23.36 18.04 21.04
C ASP A 132 -23.34 16.50 21.15
N ALA A 133 -23.47 16.01 22.39
CA ALA A 133 -23.49 14.58 22.68
C ALA A 133 -24.74 13.87 22.13
N GLU A 134 -25.78 14.60 21.72
CA GLU A 134 -26.93 14.06 20.99
C GLU A 134 -26.53 13.50 19.61
N TYR A 135 -25.58 14.16 18.92
CA TYR A 135 -25.22 13.85 17.54
C TYR A 135 -23.88 13.11 17.40
N GLY A 136 -23.10 13.02 18.48
CA GLY A 136 -21.88 12.25 18.47
C GLY A 136 -21.25 12.06 19.84
N SER A 137 -20.04 11.53 19.84
CA SER A 137 -19.32 11.23 21.07
C SER A 137 -17.82 11.37 20.89
N LYS A 138 -17.10 11.53 22.00
CA LYS A 138 -15.63 11.50 21.99
C LYS A 138 -15.17 10.07 21.73
N ALA A 139 -14.30 9.89 20.73
CA ALA A 139 -13.50 8.69 20.59
C ALA A 139 -12.06 8.95 21.03
N GLU A 140 -11.32 7.84 21.21
CA GLU A 140 -9.92 7.70 21.59
C GLU A 140 -9.12 9.00 21.82
N ALA A 141 -8.54 9.12 23.01
CA ALA A 141 -7.64 10.23 23.37
C ALA A 141 -6.16 9.93 23.04
N ALA A 142 -5.89 8.95 22.18
CA ALA A 142 -4.54 8.59 21.78
C ALA A 142 -3.94 9.66 20.84
N ASP A 143 -2.63 9.87 20.92
CA ASP A 143 -1.94 10.86 20.07
C ASP A 143 -2.10 10.53 18.57
N GLU A 144 -2.08 9.25 18.23
CA GLU A 144 -2.38 8.72 16.90
C GLU A 144 -3.39 7.57 17.00
N ILE A 145 -4.40 7.62 16.13
CA ILE A 145 -5.50 6.66 16.03
C ILE A 145 -5.44 6.07 14.63
N ALA A 146 -5.36 4.74 14.55
CA ALA A 146 -5.27 4.03 13.29
C ALA A 146 -6.50 4.29 12.41
N LEU A 147 -6.29 4.35 11.09
CA LEU A 147 -7.38 4.37 10.13
C LEU A 147 -8.06 2.99 10.09
N PRO A 148 -9.33 2.92 9.63
CA PRO A 148 -9.98 1.65 9.31
C PRO A 148 -9.13 0.73 8.44
N ASP A 149 -9.27 -0.58 8.63
CA ASP A 149 -8.47 -1.59 7.94
C ASP A 149 -8.59 -1.47 6.41
N GLY A 150 -7.45 -1.24 5.75
CA GLY A 150 -7.37 -1.08 4.29
C GLY A 150 -7.41 0.37 3.82
N LEU A 151 -7.88 1.30 4.65
CA LEU A 151 -7.80 2.73 4.36
C LEU A 151 -6.36 3.22 4.55
N CYS A 152 -5.76 3.62 3.44
CA CYS A 152 -4.46 4.25 3.36
C CYS A 152 -4.54 5.76 3.68
N GLY A 153 -3.39 6.36 4.00
CA GLY A 153 -3.27 7.76 4.39
C GLY A 153 -2.64 7.91 5.78
N SER A 154 -2.55 9.14 6.26
CA SER A 154 -2.01 9.39 7.61
C SER A 154 -3.06 9.07 8.67
N PRO A 155 -2.66 8.60 9.87
CA PRO A 155 -3.58 8.33 10.97
C PRO A 155 -4.32 9.59 11.43
N LEU A 156 -5.43 9.38 12.14
CA LEU A 156 -6.14 10.44 12.86
C LEU A 156 -5.31 10.85 14.09
N ARG A 157 -5.27 12.15 14.40
CA ARG A 157 -4.65 12.67 15.61
C ARG A 157 -5.70 12.96 16.67
N GLY A 158 -5.61 12.28 17.81
CA GLY A 158 -6.53 12.53 18.92
C GLY A 158 -6.37 13.94 19.47
N PRO A 159 -7.40 14.50 20.14
CA PRO A 159 -8.72 13.89 20.38
C PRO A 159 -9.57 13.79 19.10
N VAL A 160 -10.50 12.83 19.03
CA VAL A 160 -11.43 12.65 17.89
C VAL A 160 -12.89 12.73 18.36
N TRP A 161 -13.76 13.27 17.52
CA TRP A 161 -15.21 13.18 17.66
C TRP A 161 -15.78 12.23 16.62
N VAL A 162 -16.77 11.43 17.01
CA VAL A 162 -17.43 10.46 16.15
C VAL A 162 -18.91 10.76 16.09
N TYR A 163 -19.39 11.00 14.88
CA TYR A 163 -20.79 11.13 14.54
C TYR A 163 -21.30 9.80 13.97
N GLY A 164 -22.51 9.41 14.38
CA GLY A 164 -23.24 8.30 13.78
C GLY A 164 -24.53 8.81 13.16
N SER A 165 -24.94 8.21 12.03
CA SER A 165 -26.23 8.55 11.40
C SER A 165 -27.39 8.41 12.39
N THR A 166 -28.12 9.50 12.60
CA THR A 166 -29.36 9.57 13.39
C THR A 166 -30.60 9.37 12.52
N SER A 167 -30.45 9.21 11.19
CA SER A 167 -31.59 9.16 10.28
C SER A 167 -32.33 7.82 10.34
N ALA A 168 -33.66 7.87 10.53
CA ALA A 168 -34.55 6.72 10.44
C ALA A 168 -34.58 6.07 9.03
N ALA A 169 -34.00 6.75 8.02
CA ALA A 169 -33.89 6.29 6.64
C ALA A 169 -32.69 5.33 6.40
N GLY A 170 -31.84 5.09 7.41
CA GLY A 170 -30.90 3.96 7.39
C GLY A 170 -29.71 4.09 6.44
N SER A 171 -29.38 5.29 5.93
CA SER A 171 -28.05 5.51 5.34
C SER A 171 -27.03 5.55 6.48
N GLY A 172 -26.41 4.40 6.72
CA GLY A 172 -25.35 4.23 7.72
C GLY A 172 -24.13 5.04 7.32
N VAL A 173 -24.13 6.32 7.65
CA VAL A 173 -22.97 7.22 7.56
C VAL A 173 -22.36 7.32 8.95
N GLY A 174 -21.07 7.05 9.05
CA GLY A 174 -20.27 7.32 10.24
C GLY A 174 -19.19 8.33 9.87
N VAL A 175 -18.97 9.34 10.72
CA VAL A 175 -17.93 10.35 10.48
C VAL A 175 -17.05 10.47 11.72
N MET A 176 -15.75 10.34 11.54
CA MET A 176 -14.74 10.60 12.57
C MET A 176 -13.99 11.88 12.20
N VAL A 177 -13.81 12.81 13.14
CA VAL A 177 -13.16 14.10 12.90
C VAL A 177 -12.15 14.43 14.00
N GLU A 178 -10.96 14.88 13.61
CA GLU A 178 -9.98 15.41 14.56
C GLU A 178 -10.47 16.67 15.29
N ARG A 179 -10.34 16.68 16.61
CA ARG A 179 -10.65 17.81 17.49
C ARG A 179 -9.39 18.55 17.94
N SER A 180 -9.55 19.84 18.21
CA SER A 180 -8.47 20.63 18.78
C SER A 180 -8.11 20.08 20.18
N PRO A 181 -6.81 19.89 20.48
CA PRO A 181 -6.36 19.50 21.81
C PRO A 181 -6.33 20.68 22.78
N MET A 182 -6.39 21.92 22.26
CA MET A 182 -6.32 23.15 23.05
C MET A 182 -7.70 23.76 23.30
N ASP A 183 -8.66 23.48 22.43
CA ASP A 183 -10.02 23.99 22.51
C ASP A 183 -11.00 22.83 22.29
N ASN A 184 -11.80 22.54 23.32
CA ASN A 184 -12.73 21.43 23.29
C ASN A 184 -13.99 21.72 22.44
N ASP A 185 -14.21 22.96 22.03
CA ASP A 185 -15.37 23.34 21.24
C ASP A 185 -14.99 23.67 19.79
N SER A 186 -13.80 23.22 19.36
CA SER A 186 -13.29 23.42 18.00
C SER A 186 -12.71 22.15 17.38
N PHE A 187 -12.84 22.05 16.05
CA PHE A 187 -12.07 21.09 15.26
C PHE A 187 -10.60 21.50 15.16
N ARG A 188 -9.71 20.57 14.76
CA ARG A 188 -8.39 20.97 14.27
C ARG A 188 -8.55 21.76 12.96
N LEU A 189 -7.62 22.66 12.67
CA LEU A 189 -7.61 23.42 11.42
C LEU A 189 -6.23 23.32 10.75
N PRO A 190 -6.14 22.63 9.59
CA PRO A 190 -7.16 21.74 9.02
C PRO A 190 -7.32 20.46 9.87
N ALA A 191 -8.49 19.83 9.80
CA ALA A 191 -8.79 18.56 10.44
C ALA A 191 -8.82 17.42 9.42
N ARG A 192 -8.31 16.26 9.83
CA ARG A 192 -8.60 15.01 9.13
C ARG A 192 -10.00 14.52 9.47
N VAL A 193 -10.69 14.03 8.45
CA VAL A 193 -12.02 13.44 8.50
C VAL A 193 -11.96 12.05 7.91
N VAL A 194 -12.60 11.08 8.55
CA VAL A 194 -12.85 9.74 8.00
C VAL A 194 -14.34 9.52 7.91
N VAL A 195 -14.85 9.20 6.72
CA VAL A 195 -16.26 8.99 6.42
C VAL A 195 -16.46 7.55 6.00
N THR A 196 -17.35 6.83 6.66
CA THR A 196 -17.78 5.48 6.30
C THR A 196 -19.22 5.53 5.83
N TYR A 197 -19.53 4.98 4.65
CA TYR A 197 -20.88 4.95 4.12
C TYR A 197 -21.13 3.75 3.20
N ARG A 198 -22.41 3.45 2.93
CA ARG A 198 -22.80 2.42 1.96
C ARG A 198 -22.82 2.98 0.54
N LEU A 199 -22.30 2.20 -0.39
CA LEU A 199 -22.44 2.46 -1.82
C LEU A 199 -23.88 2.14 -2.29
N PRO A 200 -24.39 2.83 -3.31
CA PRO A 200 -25.71 2.57 -3.89
C PRO A 200 -25.88 1.17 -4.49
#